data_AF-A0ABD4KV25-F1
#
_entry.id   AF-A0ABD4KV25-F1
#
_cell.length_a   1.000
_cell.length_b   1.000
_cell.length_c   1.000
_cell.angle_alpha   90.00
_cell.angle_beta   90.00
_cell.angle_gamma   90.00
#
_symmetry.space_group_name_H-M   'P 1'
#
loop_
_entity.id
_entity.type
_entity.pdbx_description
1 polymer ?
#
loop_
_entity_poly.entity_id
_entity_poly.type
_entity_poly.pdbx_seq_one_letter_code
_entity_poly.pdbx_strand_id
1 'polypeptide(L)' 'KGFNLWLDGWKKKGWRRADKKQIKNRCLWQTVDALRADKYVEVKKVRAHSGVRGNEIADSLAVDAARSGID' A
#
# COMPACT_ATOMS: atom_id res chain seq x y z
N LYS A 1 -6.34 0.37 9.11
CA LYS A 1 -6.03 1.82 9.09
C LYS A 1 -4.74 1.97 8.32
N GLY A 2 -4.72 2.73 7.23
CA GLY A 2 -3.66 2.69 6.21
C GLY A 2 -3.97 3.73 5.15
N PHE A 3 -4.13 3.32 3.89
CA PHE A 3 -4.43 4.21 2.76
C PHE A 3 -5.55 5.23 3.04
N ASN A 4 -6.72 4.79 3.53
CA ASN A 4 -7.89 5.69 3.73
C ASN A 4 -7.77 6.68 4.90
N LEU A 5 -6.77 6.55 5.78
CA LEU A 5 -6.72 7.33 7.04
C LEU A 5 -5.34 7.96 7.33
N TRP A 6 -4.26 7.29 6.94
CA TRP A 6 -2.91 7.69 7.34
C TRP A 6 -2.20 8.52 6.27
N LEU A 7 -2.50 8.29 5.00
CA LEU A 7 -1.87 9.00 3.88
C LEU A 7 -2.02 10.52 4.01
N ASP A 8 -3.24 11.00 4.23
CA ASP A 8 -3.50 12.44 4.36
C ASP A 8 -2.83 13.02 5.62
N GLY A 9 -2.81 12.24 6.71
CA GLY A 9 -2.13 12.62 7.95
C GLY A 9 -0.62 12.71 7.80
N TRP A 10 0.00 11.78 7.08
CA TRP A 10 1.44 11.81 6.79
C TRP A 10 1.77 12.94 5.83
N LYS A 11 0.96 13.16 4.78
CA LYS A 11 1.13 14.27 3.83
C LYS A 11 1.11 15.62 4.56
N LYS A 12 0.12 15.85 5.43
CA LYS A 12 0.03 17.06 6.26
C LYS A 12 1.23 17.26 7.19
N LYS A 13 1.83 16.16 7.67
CA LYS A 13 3.05 16.18 8.52
C LYS A 13 4.36 16.13 7.73
N GLY A 14 4.32 16.37 6.41
CA GLY A 14 5.51 16.35 5.56
C GLY A 14 6.19 14.98 5.51
N TRP A 15 5.41 13.90 5.55
CA TRP A 15 5.85 12.50 5.52
C TRP A 15 6.69 12.08 6.74
N ARG A 16 6.35 12.62 7.91
CA ARG A 16 7.02 12.33 9.19
C ARG A 16 6.07 11.69 10.20
N ARG A 17 6.65 10.86 11.06
CA ARG A 17 6.00 10.29 12.24
C ARG A 17 5.94 11.34 13.36
N ALA A 18 5.19 11.03 14.43
CA ALA A 18 5.03 11.94 15.57
C ALA A 18 6.35 12.23 16.30
N ASP A 19 7.30 11.30 16.27
CA ASP A 19 8.67 11.43 16.79
C ASP A 19 9.62 12.21 15.83
N LYS A 20 9.06 12.92 14.84
CA LYS A 20 9.76 13.67 13.78
C LYS A 20 10.64 12.82 12.84
N LYS A 21 10.69 11.50 13.01
CA LYS A 21 11.41 10.61 12.09
C LYS A 21 10.63 10.45 10.79
N GLN A 22 11.33 10.11 9.70
CA GLN A 22 10.68 9.78 8.44
C GLN A 22 9.82 8.53 8.58
N ILE A 23 8.71 8.47 7.84
CA ILE A 23 7.91 7.24 7.77
C ILE A 23 8.68 6.15 7.01
N LYS A 24 8.47 4.89 7.38
CA LYS A 24 8.97 3.75 6.59
C LYS A 24 8.33 3.78 5.20
N ASN A 25 9.08 3.39 4.19
CA ASN A 25 8.63 3.27 2.79
C ASN A 25 8.05 4.58 2.22
N ARG A 26 8.60 5.72 2.63
CA ARG A 26 8.14 7.06 2.21
C ARG A 26 8.00 7.18 0.69
N CYS A 27 9.00 6.73 -0.06
CA CYS A 27 8.99 6.78 -1.52
C CYS A 27 7.76 6.07 -2.11
N LEU A 28 7.49 4.83 -1.68
CA LEU A 28 6.33 4.05 -2.13
C LEU A 28 5.02 4.76 -1.81
N TRP A 29 4.89 5.33 -0.60
CA TRP A 29 3.68 6.05 -0.23
C TRP A 29 3.47 7.34 -1.02
N GLN A 30 4.54 8.06 -1.36
CA GLN A 30 4.46 9.25 -2.22
C GLN A 30 4.03 8.87 -3.64
N THR A 31 4.56 7.77 -4.19
CA THR A 31 4.12 7.23 -5.48
C THR A 31 2.64 6.87 -5.46
N VAL A 32 2.19 6.19 -4.41
CA VAL A 32 0.77 5.84 -4.23
C VAL A 32 -0.12 7.09 -4.13
N ASP A 33 0.32 8.13 -3.40
CA ASP A 33 -0.41 9.40 -3.28
C ASP A 33 -0.52 10.14 -4.62
N ALA A 34 0.53 10.12 -5.43
CA ALA A 34 0.50 10.69 -6.77
C ALA A 34 -0.45 9.92 -7.70
N LEU A 35 -0.38 8.58 -7.71
CA LEU A 35 -1.21 7.73 -8.58
C LEU A 35 -2.70 7.79 -8.27
N ARG A 36 -3.08 8.06 -7.02
CA ARG A 36 -4.48 8.18 -6.61
C ARG A 36 -5.06 9.58 -6.80
N ALA A 37 -4.24 10.60 -7.06
CA ALA A 37 -4.70 11.99 -7.12
C ALA A 37 -5.81 12.19 -8.16
N ASP A 38 -5.70 11.49 -9.30
CA ASP A 38 -6.62 11.61 -10.43
C ASP A 38 -7.63 10.46 -10.51
N LYS A 39 -7.75 9.63 -9.47
CA LYS A 39 -8.58 8.42 -9.49
C LYS A 39 -9.41 8.29 -8.22
N TYR A 40 -10.69 7.96 -8.39
CA TYR A 40 -11.47 7.49 -7.26
C TYR A 40 -11.08 6.04 -6.92
N VAL A 41 -10.44 5.84 -5.77
CA VAL A 41 -9.95 4.53 -5.32
C VAL A 41 -10.55 4.20 -3.96
N GLU A 42 -11.35 3.13 -3.91
CA GLU A 42 -11.87 2.58 -2.65
C GLU A 42 -11.00 1.40 -2.19
N VAL A 43 -10.31 1.53 -1.07
CA VAL A 43 -9.49 0.44 -0.51
C VAL A 43 -10.29 -0.31 0.55
N LYS A 44 -10.58 -1.59 0.28
CA LYS A 44 -11.20 -2.52 1.22
C LYS A 44 -10.17 -3.51 1.75
N LYS A 45 -10.14 -3.68 3.08
CA LYS A 45 -9.32 -4.72 3.70
C LYS A 45 -10.08 -6.05 3.61
N VAL A 46 -9.52 -7.02 2.90
CA VAL A 46 -10.02 -8.39 2.85
C VAL A 46 -9.28 -9.25 3.88
N ARG A 47 -9.91 -10.33 4.36
CA ARG A 47 -9.22 -11.32 5.20
C ARG A 47 -8.33 -12.19 4.32
N ALA A 48 -7.12 -12.45 4.80
CA ALA A 48 -6.24 -13.44 4.15
C ALA A 48 -6.89 -14.82 4.16
N HIS A 49 -6.63 -15.61 3.12
CA HIS A 49 -7.06 -17.02 2.97
C HIS A 49 -8.55 -17.26 3.26
N SER A 50 -9.41 -16.34 2.80
CA SER A 50 -10.85 -16.40 3.07
C SER A 50 -11.69 -16.79 1.85
N GLY A 51 -11.09 -17.39 0.81
CA GLY A 51 -11.80 -17.75 -0.42
C GLY A 51 -12.03 -16.56 -1.38
N VAL A 52 -11.43 -15.40 -1.10
CA VAL A 52 -11.59 -14.21 -1.95
C VAL A 52 -10.72 -14.39 -3.19
N ARG A 53 -11.34 -14.89 -4.28
CA ARG A 53 -10.68 -15.20 -5.55
C ARG A 53 -9.67 -14.14 -6.02
N GLY A 54 -10.03 -12.86 -5.93
CA GLY A 54 -9.12 -11.78 -6.34
C GLY A 54 -7.88 -11.65 -5.46
N ASN A 55 -8.00 -11.90 -4.15
CA ASN A 55 -6.87 -11.91 -3.23
C ASN A 55 -5.97 -13.13 -3.46
N GLU A 56 -6.56 -14.30 -3.73
CA GLU A 56 -5.81 -15.54 -3.99
C GLU A 56 -4.99 -15.45 -5.27
N ILE A 57 -5.55 -14.88 -6.33
CA ILE A 57 -4.81 -14.62 -7.57
C ILE A 57 -3.68 -13.64 -7.31
N ALA A 58 -3.95 -12.53 -6.60
CA ALA A 58 -2.92 -11.54 -6.28
C ALA A 58 -1.78 -12.13 -5.42
N ASP A 59 -2.10 -13.02 -4.48
CA ASP A 59 -1.13 -13.75 -3.65
C ASP A 59 -0.27 -14.67 -4.50
N SER A 60 -0.88 -15.50 -5.37
CA SER A 60 -0.15 -16.38 -6.29
C SER A 60 0.79 -15.59 -7.20
N LEU A 61 0.32 -14.51 -7.82
CA LEU A 61 1.13 -13.68 -8.71
C LEU A 61 2.32 -13.04 -7.97
N ALA A 62 2.11 -12.59 -6.73
CA ALA A 62 3.18 -12.03 -5.92
C ALA A 62 4.23 -13.09 -5.55
N VAL A 63 3.79 -14.32 -5.23
CA VAL A 63 4.68 -15.46 -4.93
C VAL A 63 5.47 -15.87 -6.17
N ASP A 64 4.82 -15.96 -7.33
CA ASP A 64 5.46 -16.33 -8.58
C ASP A 64 6.51 -15.29 -8.98
N ALA A 65 6.16 -14.00 -8.93
CA ALA A 65 7.10 -12.91 -9.20
C ALA A 65 8.31 -12.91 -8.24
N ALA A 66 8.09 -13.20 -6.95
CA ALA A 66 9.16 -13.29 -5.98
C ALA A 66 10.11 -14.48 -6.24
N ARG A 67 9.59 -15.58 -6.80
CA ARG A 67 10.38 -16.77 -7.18
C ARG A 67 11.13 -16.54 -8.49
N SER A 68 10.48 -15.94 -9.49
CA SER A 68 11.08 -15.63 -10.79
C SER A 68 12.06 -14.44 -10.74
N GLY A 69 12.02 -13.63 -9.69
CA GLY A 69 12.99 -12.55 -9.45
C GLY A 69 14.29 -13.00 -8.77
N ILE A 70 14.47 -14.32 -8.57
CA ILE A 70 15.73 -14.95 -8.19
C ILE A 70 16.28 -15.61 -9.46
N ASP A 71 16.85 -14.79 -10.34
CA ASP A 71 17.75 -15.22 -11.44
C ASP A 71 19.03 -14.39 -11.35
#